data_AF-A0A924DMT4-F1
#
_entry.id   AF-A0A924DMT4-F1
#
_cell.length_a   1.000
_cell.length_b   1.000
_cell.length_c   1.000
_cell.angle_alpha   90.00
_cell.angle_beta   90.00
_cell.angle_gamma   90.00
#
_symmetry.space_group_name_H-M   'P 1'
#
loop_
_entity.id
_entity.type
_entity.pdbx_description
1 polymer ?
#
loop_
_entity_poly.entity_id
_entity_poly.type
_entity_poly.pdbx_seq_one_letter_code
_entity_poly.pdbx_strand_id
1 'polypeptide(L)'
;MNENSTQQSSIMIDDIQDILDRYILELKKNIPIYLKDHLVLSHCLRLQTKHIAKDFFRNPINVLWAIPYFSIRKILEFAEKMGSAWAKIAILKIPKILRTDYQKEIEQSILNEVFGFSKNNLAPSHFEQMLRAHSKLQKISPIELKNIILIVERDIKSEVTLQFTKQQEITSLAASAAVIFIAHKRFGSNSLDIFGIGKEIATIYAKNEAVSHFVFGRTLGRAYYKYAPPTPTSKQVLIATVASIIIFSLLASVIGVLSYPVQNKLGLCRKQLQSLLDSTYDKVIVTVIKSLRKI
;
A
#
# COMPACT_ATOMS: atom_id res chain seq x y z
N MET A 1 -13.59 15.78 46.63
CA MET A 1 -13.07 15.86 45.24
C MET A 1 -13.53 17.19 44.69
N ASN A 2 -12.58 18.09 44.41
CA ASN A 2 -12.81 19.53 44.29
C ASN A 2 -13.40 19.93 42.92
N GLU A 3 -14.43 20.77 42.90
CA GLU A 3 -14.93 21.41 41.67
C GLU A 3 -13.82 22.13 40.88
N ASN A 4 -12.81 22.67 41.58
CA ASN A 4 -11.64 23.32 40.97
C ASN A 4 -10.76 22.39 40.13
N SER A 5 -10.63 21.10 40.46
CA SER A 5 -9.84 20.16 39.63
C SER A 5 -10.59 19.77 38.37
N THR A 6 -11.92 19.64 38.43
CA THR A 6 -12.76 19.32 37.28
C THR A 6 -12.82 20.47 36.29
N GLN A 7 -12.84 21.71 36.79
CA GLN A 7 -12.86 22.93 35.98
C GLN A 7 -11.50 23.18 35.29
N GLN A 8 -10.38 22.88 35.96
CA GLN A 8 -9.04 22.96 35.35
C GLN A 8 -8.84 21.91 34.24
N SER A 9 -9.30 20.68 34.44
CA SER A 9 -9.22 19.64 33.40
C SER A 9 -10.11 19.95 32.18
N SER A 10 -11.27 20.60 32.38
CA SER A 10 -12.13 21.03 31.27
C SER A 10 -11.46 22.09 30.40
N ILE A 11 -10.90 23.13 31.02
CA ILE A 11 -10.21 24.22 30.30
C ILE A 11 -8.99 23.68 29.53
N MET A 12 -8.29 22.72 30.11
CA MET A 12 -7.13 22.09 29.48
C MET A 12 -7.50 21.24 28.25
N ILE A 13 -8.64 20.54 28.31
CA ILE A 13 -9.17 19.79 27.15
C ILE A 13 -9.50 20.76 26.01
N ASP A 14 -10.16 21.87 26.31
CA ASP A 14 -10.54 22.87 25.31
C ASP A 14 -9.31 23.51 24.64
N ASP A 15 -8.27 23.86 25.42
CA ASP A 15 -7.02 24.43 24.87
C ASP A 15 -6.29 23.41 23.96
N ILE A 16 -6.28 22.11 24.31
CA ILE A 16 -5.66 21.06 23.48
C ILE A 16 -6.46 20.82 22.21
N GLN A 17 -7.79 20.85 22.29
CA GLN A 17 -8.66 20.75 21.12
C GLN A 17 -8.41 21.91 20.14
N ASP A 18 -8.35 23.15 20.62
CA ASP A 18 -8.05 24.32 19.79
C ASP A 18 -6.67 24.24 19.11
N ILE A 19 -5.67 23.64 19.77
CA ILE A 19 -4.37 23.38 19.15
C ILE A 19 -4.45 22.28 18.09
N LEU A 20 -5.17 21.19 18.37
CA LEU A 20 -5.40 20.12 17.39
C LEU A 20 -6.16 20.63 16.17
N ASP A 21 -7.16 21.50 16.35
CA ASP A 21 -7.91 22.11 15.26
C ASP A 21 -7.02 22.93 14.34
N ARG A 22 -6.22 23.82 14.93
CA ARG A 22 -5.25 24.63 14.17
C ARG A 22 -4.23 23.76 13.46
N TYR A 23 -3.73 22.73 14.14
CA TYR A 23 -2.79 21.78 13.55
C TYR A 23 -3.40 21.10 12.32
N ILE A 24 -4.60 20.51 12.42
CA ILE A 24 -5.28 19.86 11.29
C ILE A 24 -5.58 20.85 10.15
N LEU A 25 -5.98 22.09 10.45
CA LEU A 25 -6.22 23.11 9.45
C LEU A 25 -4.94 23.46 8.66
N GLU A 26 -3.79 23.53 9.34
CA GLU A 26 -2.49 23.72 8.68
C GLU A 26 -2.12 22.51 7.81
N LEU A 27 -2.32 21.28 8.32
CA LEU A 27 -2.08 20.06 7.54
C LEU A 27 -2.91 20.06 6.24
N LYS A 28 -4.20 20.42 6.33
CA LYS A 28 -5.10 20.50 5.16
C LYS A 28 -4.62 21.50 4.11
N LYS A 29 -3.98 22.60 4.51
CA LYS A 29 -3.38 23.60 3.61
C LYS A 29 -2.10 23.11 2.95
N ASN A 30 -1.33 22.25 3.63
CA ASN A 30 -0.07 21.72 3.12
C ASN A 30 -0.24 20.55 2.13
N ILE A 31 -1.34 19.79 2.23
CA ILE A 31 -1.63 18.64 1.35
C ILE A 31 -1.51 18.99 -0.15
N PRO A 32 -2.15 20.04 -0.69
CA PRO A 32 -2.05 20.35 -2.12
C PRO A 32 -0.62 20.63 -2.60
N ILE A 33 0.20 21.25 -1.75
CA ILE A 33 1.60 21.57 -2.06
C ILE A 33 2.39 20.26 -2.15
N TYR A 34 2.31 19.42 -1.12
CA TYR A 34 2.93 18.10 -1.09
C TYR A 34 2.56 17.24 -2.32
N LEU A 35 1.27 17.18 -2.65
CA LEU A 35 0.77 16.38 -3.78
C LEU A 35 1.33 16.86 -5.12
N LYS A 36 1.54 18.16 -5.28
CA LYS A 36 2.09 18.76 -6.50
C LYS A 36 3.59 18.47 -6.66
N ASP A 37 4.32 18.37 -5.55
CA ASP A 37 5.78 18.23 -5.59
C ASP A 37 6.24 16.75 -5.54
N HIS A 38 5.45 15.86 -4.93
CA HIS A 38 5.90 14.49 -4.64
C HIS A 38 5.12 13.36 -5.30
N LEU A 39 3.88 13.61 -5.75
CA LEU A 39 3.08 12.61 -6.48
C LEU A 39 3.03 12.85 -7.99
N VAL A 40 4.07 13.51 -8.52
CA VAL A 40 4.31 13.63 -9.96
C VAL A 40 5.04 12.39 -10.45
N LEU A 41 4.73 11.97 -11.69
CA LEU A 41 5.29 10.76 -12.29
C LEU A 41 6.83 10.71 -12.25
N SER A 42 7.50 11.84 -12.52
CA SER A 42 8.97 11.94 -12.47
C SER A 42 9.53 11.62 -11.08
N HIS A 43 8.86 12.11 -10.03
CA HIS A 43 9.25 11.84 -8.65
C HIS A 43 9.01 10.38 -8.28
N CYS A 44 7.84 9.84 -8.60
CA CYS A 44 7.50 8.43 -8.37
C CYS A 44 8.46 7.47 -9.08
N LEU A 45 8.84 7.77 -10.33
CA LEU A 45 9.83 6.97 -11.06
C LEU A 45 11.21 7.02 -10.40
N ARG A 46 11.67 8.20 -9.99
CA ARG A 46 12.95 8.38 -9.28
C ARG A 46 12.96 7.64 -7.94
N LEU A 47 11.83 7.57 -7.24
CA LEU A 47 11.70 6.79 -6.02
C LEU A 47 11.72 5.29 -6.30
N GLN A 48 10.99 4.82 -7.32
CA GLN A 48 10.94 3.41 -7.66
C GLN A 48 12.32 2.86 -8.05
N THR A 49 13.12 3.61 -8.81
CA THR A 49 14.44 3.15 -9.23
C THR A 49 15.39 2.89 -8.06
N LYS A 50 15.20 3.58 -6.93
CA LYS A 50 15.97 3.32 -5.69
C LYS A 50 15.63 1.98 -5.04
N HIS A 51 14.38 1.53 -5.18
CA HIS A 51 13.88 0.33 -4.50
C HIS A 51 13.60 -0.85 -5.42
N ILE A 52 13.80 -0.69 -6.73
CA ILE A 52 13.45 -1.71 -7.72
C ILE A 52 14.09 -3.07 -7.42
N ALA A 53 15.35 -3.08 -6.96
CA ALA A 53 16.05 -4.29 -6.58
C ALA A 53 15.48 -4.92 -5.30
N LYS A 54 15.17 -4.11 -4.29
CA LYS A 54 14.59 -4.56 -3.01
C LYS A 54 13.15 -5.08 -3.18
N ASP A 55 12.40 -4.46 -4.08
CA ASP A 55 11.00 -4.78 -4.34
C ASP A 55 10.81 -5.82 -5.45
N PHE A 56 11.90 -6.24 -6.12
CA PHE A 56 11.87 -7.15 -7.26
C PHE A 56 11.06 -8.42 -7.02
N PHE A 57 11.21 -9.04 -5.84
CA PHE A 57 10.48 -10.24 -5.45
C PHE A 57 9.15 -9.96 -4.74
N ARG A 58 8.97 -8.78 -4.14
CA ARG A 58 7.71 -8.43 -3.46
C ARG A 58 6.58 -8.23 -4.46
N ASN A 59 6.88 -7.60 -5.61
CA ASN A 59 5.89 -7.37 -6.67
C ASN A 59 5.26 -8.67 -7.22
N PRO A 60 6.01 -9.70 -7.65
CA PRO A 60 5.43 -10.93 -8.18
C PRO A 60 4.69 -11.72 -7.09
N ILE A 61 5.21 -11.74 -5.85
CA ILE A 61 4.50 -12.36 -4.72
C ILE A 61 3.16 -11.66 -4.49
N ASN A 62 3.13 -10.33 -4.48
CA ASN A 62 1.90 -9.56 -4.30
C ASN A 62 0.90 -9.81 -5.43
N VAL A 63 1.36 -9.84 -6.68
CA VAL A 63 0.52 -10.13 -7.85
C VAL A 63 -0.11 -11.52 -7.75
N LEU A 64 0.67 -12.51 -7.36
CA LEU A 64 0.17 -13.87 -7.21
C LEU A 64 -0.78 -14.02 -6.02
N TRP A 65 -0.47 -13.33 -4.93
CA TRP A 65 -1.19 -13.45 -3.67
C TRP A 65 -2.46 -12.61 -3.61
N ALA A 66 -2.56 -11.51 -4.34
CA ALA A 66 -3.66 -10.56 -4.19
C ALA A 66 -5.03 -11.20 -4.45
N ILE A 67 -5.22 -11.91 -5.56
CA ILE A 67 -6.52 -12.53 -5.86
C ILE A 67 -6.89 -13.60 -4.82
N PRO A 68 -6.04 -14.60 -4.51
CA PRO A 68 -6.30 -15.53 -3.42
C PRO A 68 -6.61 -14.85 -2.09
N TYR A 69 -5.80 -13.84 -1.72
CA TYR A 69 -5.99 -13.07 -0.50
C TYR A 69 -7.39 -12.43 -0.43
N PHE A 70 -7.79 -11.72 -1.48
CA PHE A 70 -9.09 -11.05 -1.53
C PHE A 70 -10.25 -12.06 -1.59
N SER A 71 -10.13 -13.14 -2.35
CA SER A 71 -11.15 -14.19 -2.42
C SER A 71 -11.38 -14.85 -1.07
N ILE A 72 -10.31 -15.31 -0.41
CA ILE A 72 -10.39 -15.94 0.92
C ILE A 72 -10.96 -14.95 1.93
N ARG A 73 -10.44 -13.72 1.96
CA ARG A 73 -10.92 -12.68 2.88
C ARG A 73 -12.41 -12.40 2.70
N LYS A 74 -12.90 -12.30 1.46
CA LYS A 74 -14.34 -12.06 1.19
C LYS A 74 -15.22 -13.22 1.61
N ILE A 75 -14.77 -14.45 1.39
CA ILE A 75 -15.48 -15.66 1.86
C ILE A 75 -15.57 -15.64 3.40
N LEU A 76 -14.48 -15.33 4.09
CA LEU A 76 -14.49 -15.26 5.55
C LEU A 76 -15.32 -14.09 6.09
N GLU A 77 -15.24 -12.90 5.48
CA GLU A 77 -16.08 -11.75 5.85
C GLU A 77 -17.57 -12.10 5.67
N PHE A 78 -17.92 -12.87 4.64
CA PHE A 78 -19.29 -13.35 4.45
C PHE A 78 -19.69 -14.38 5.52
N ALA A 79 -18.82 -15.34 5.85
CA ALA A 79 -19.06 -16.32 6.90
C ALA A 79 -19.20 -15.66 8.28
N GLU A 80 -18.40 -14.64 8.59
CA GLU A 80 -18.50 -13.85 9.82
C GLU A 80 -19.86 -13.15 9.90
N LYS A 81 -20.34 -12.56 8.80
CA LYS A 81 -21.68 -11.95 8.72
C LYS A 81 -22.81 -12.96 8.93
N MET A 82 -22.59 -14.23 8.60
CA MET A 82 -23.52 -15.33 8.88
C MET A 82 -23.43 -15.86 10.32
N GLY A 83 -22.66 -15.19 11.20
CA GLY A 83 -22.55 -15.52 12.63
C GLY A 83 -21.39 -16.46 12.97
N SER A 84 -20.49 -16.75 12.03
CA SER A 84 -19.37 -17.64 12.30
C SER A 84 -18.25 -16.97 13.12
N ALA A 85 -18.11 -17.38 14.38
CA ALA A 85 -17.03 -16.91 15.25
C ALA A 85 -15.63 -17.37 14.79
N TRP A 86 -15.52 -18.53 14.14
CA TRP A 86 -14.23 -19.03 13.64
C TRP A 86 -13.70 -18.17 12.49
N ALA A 87 -14.60 -17.61 11.67
CA ALA A 87 -14.22 -16.78 10.52
C ALA A 87 -13.50 -15.51 10.97
N LYS A 88 -13.97 -14.89 12.06
CA LYS A 88 -13.30 -13.73 12.68
C LYS A 88 -11.86 -14.01 13.08
N ILE A 89 -11.60 -15.19 13.67
CA ILE A 89 -10.25 -15.61 14.05
C ILE A 89 -9.42 -15.95 12.82
N ALA A 90 -10.02 -16.60 11.83
CA ALA A 90 -9.33 -17.01 10.60
C ALA A 90 -8.87 -15.80 9.76
N ILE A 91 -9.66 -14.72 9.68
CA ILE A 91 -9.26 -13.48 8.98
C ILE A 91 -7.94 -12.93 9.51
N LEU A 92 -7.72 -13.01 10.83
CA LEU A 92 -6.51 -12.51 11.47
C LEU A 92 -5.26 -13.34 11.13
N LYS A 93 -5.43 -14.59 10.69
CA LYS A 93 -4.33 -15.51 10.35
C LYS A 93 -3.91 -15.45 8.89
N ILE A 94 -4.68 -14.78 8.02
CA ILE A 94 -4.35 -14.70 6.60
C ILE A 94 -3.09 -13.84 6.41
N PRO A 95 -2.05 -14.36 5.73
CA PRO A 95 -0.88 -13.57 5.36
C PRO A 95 -1.30 -12.33 4.56
N LYS A 96 -0.87 -11.15 5.02
CA LYS A 96 -1.18 -9.88 4.34
C LYS A 96 -0.28 -9.71 3.11
N ILE A 97 -0.75 -8.89 2.18
CA ILE A 97 0.03 -8.44 1.03
C ILE A 97 1.30 -7.73 1.53
N LEU A 98 2.45 -8.02 0.90
CA LEU A 98 3.74 -7.50 1.31
C LEU A 98 3.85 -6.01 0.97
N ARG A 99 4.27 -5.21 1.94
CA ARG A 99 4.54 -3.79 1.72
C ARG A 99 5.87 -3.61 0.99
N THR A 100 5.85 -2.85 -0.11
CA THR A 100 7.06 -2.48 -0.86
C THR A 100 7.82 -1.37 -0.15
N ASP A 101 9.13 -1.29 -0.35
CA ASP A 101 9.94 -0.22 0.23
C ASP A 101 9.63 1.12 -0.45
N TYR A 102 9.28 1.11 -1.74
CA TYR A 102 8.68 2.27 -2.42
C TYR A 102 7.48 2.85 -1.66
N GLN A 103 6.53 1.99 -1.27
CA GLN A 103 5.33 2.42 -0.56
C GLN A 103 5.66 2.95 0.86
N LYS A 104 6.58 2.28 1.57
CA LYS A 104 7.02 2.74 2.90
C LYS A 104 7.70 4.10 2.82
N GLU A 105 8.48 4.37 1.77
CA GLU A 105 9.12 5.68 1.60
C GLU A 105 8.09 6.79 1.32
N ILE A 106 7.05 6.52 0.51
CA ILE A 106 5.95 7.48 0.32
C ILE A 106 5.23 7.74 1.65
N GLU A 107 4.88 6.68 2.40
CA GLU A 107 4.26 6.82 3.72
C GLU A 107 5.11 7.67 4.66
N GLN A 108 6.42 7.40 4.73
CA GLN A 108 7.34 8.18 5.56
C GLN A 108 7.46 9.63 5.09
N SER A 109 7.47 9.89 3.78
CA SER A 109 7.47 11.24 3.24
C SER A 109 6.20 11.99 3.65
N ILE A 110 5.02 11.37 3.58
CA ILE A 110 3.78 11.99 4.08
C ILE A 110 3.87 12.27 5.58
N LEU A 111 4.31 11.30 6.38
CA LEU A 111 4.43 11.48 7.83
C LEU A 111 5.39 12.62 8.19
N ASN A 112 6.49 12.78 7.46
CA ASN A 112 7.48 13.80 7.77
C ASN A 112 7.09 15.18 7.22
N GLU A 113 6.59 15.26 5.99
CA GLU A 113 6.42 16.52 5.27
C GLU A 113 5.00 17.08 5.35
N VAL A 114 3.98 16.20 5.42
CA VAL A 114 2.61 16.65 5.68
C VAL A 114 2.42 16.79 7.18
N PHE A 115 2.62 15.71 7.95
CA PHE A 115 2.37 15.71 9.40
C PHE A 115 3.50 16.33 10.24
N GLY A 116 4.61 16.75 9.64
CA GLY A 116 5.68 17.41 10.38
C GLY A 116 6.34 16.51 11.43
N PHE A 117 6.30 15.18 11.25
CA PHE A 117 6.98 14.26 12.15
C PHE A 117 8.49 14.29 11.95
N SER A 118 9.20 14.16 13.06
CA SER A 118 10.66 14.19 13.09
C SER A 118 11.23 12.91 12.51
N LYS A 119 12.03 13.04 11.44
CA LYS A 119 12.63 11.90 10.72
C LYS A 119 13.44 10.95 11.63
N ASN A 120 14.03 11.49 12.70
CA ASN A 120 14.88 10.76 13.66
C ASN A 120 14.50 11.02 15.14
N ASN A 121 13.33 11.60 15.44
CA ASN A 121 12.97 12.09 16.79
C ASN A 121 13.98 13.08 17.43
N LEU A 122 14.89 13.65 16.63
CA LEU A 122 15.92 14.58 17.11
C LEU A 122 15.37 16.01 17.30
N ALA A 123 14.39 16.38 16.49
CA ALA A 123 13.66 17.63 16.59
C ALA A 123 12.22 17.40 17.09
N PRO A 124 11.63 18.34 17.84
CA PRO A 124 10.21 18.28 18.20
C PRO A 124 9.33 18.31 16.95
N SER A 125 8.28 17.50 16.92
CA SER A 125 7.32 17.52 15.81
C SER A 125 6.58 18.86 15.73
N HIS A 126 5.99 19.18 14.58
CA HIS A 126 5.22 20.41 14.43
C HIS A 126 4.12 20.56 15.50
N PHE A 127 3.43 19.46 15.79
CA PHE A 127 2.43 19.40 16.85
C PHE A 127 3.05 19.67 18.25
N GLU A 128 4.21 19.10 18.56
CA GLU A 128 4.92 19.38 19.81
C GLU A 128 5.33 20.86 19.92
N GLN A 129 5.77 21.48 18.82
CA GLN A 129 6.12 22.90 18.79
C GLN A 129 4.89 23.78 19.07
N MET A 130 3.74 23.47 18.45
CA MET A 130 2.49 24.19 18.69
C MET A 130 2.01 24.03 20.15
N LEU A 131 2.13 22.84 20.72
CA LEU A 131 1.79 22.57 22.11
C LEU A 131 2.68 23.36 23.08
N ARG A 132 4.00 23.36 22.86
CA ARG A 132 4.98 24.07 23.72
C ARG A 132 4.86 25.59 23.63
N ALA A 133 4.47 26.12 22.46
CA ALA A 133 4.26 27.54 22.25
C ALA A 133 3.00 28.07 22.95
N HIS A 134 2.06 27.20 23.34
CA HIS A 134 0.83 27.62 23.98
C HIS A 134 1.07 27.96 25.47
N SER A 135 1.00 29.24 25.81
CA SER A 135 1.37 29.80 27.12
C SER A 135 0.66 29.14 28.30
N LYS A 136 -0.60 28.74 28.15
CA LYS A 136 -1.37 28.07 29.21
C LYS A 136 -0.93 26.63 29.49
N LEU A 137 -0.38 25.94 28.49
CA LEU A 137 0.07 24.54 28.60
C LEU A 137 1.49 24.42 29.18
N GLN A 138 2.20 25.53 29.40
CA GLN A 138 3.50 25.54 30.10
C GLN A 138 3.40 25.07 31.56
N LYS A 139 2.19 25.11 32.15
CA LYS A 139 1.92 24.65 33.52
C LYS A 139 1.77 23.13 33.62
N ILE A 140 1.64 22.43 32.50
CA ILE A 140 1.50 20.97 32.46
C ILE A 140 2.85 20.33 32.74
N SER A 141 2.85 19.19 33.45
CA SER A 141 4.06 18.41 33.64
C SER A 141 4.69 18.04 32.30
N PRO A 142 6.00 18.23 32.09
CA PRO A 142 6.67 17.82 30.85
C PRO A 142 6.43 16.35 30.48
N ILE A 143 6.18 15.50 31.47
CA ILE A 143 5.88 14.07 31.29
C ILE A 143 4.49 13.86 30.70
N GLU A 144 3.48 14.58 31.20
CA GLU A 144 2.10 14.49 30.72
C GLU A 144 2.00 15.02 29.29
N LEU A 145 2.64 16.15 29.00
CA LEU A 145 2.69 16.72 27.65
C LEU A 145 3.33 15.74 26.67
N LYS A 146 4.45 15.11 27.07
CA LYS A 146 5.12 14.08 26.27
C LYS A 146 4.22 12.87 26.02
N ASN A 147 3.45 12.42 27.01
CA ASN A 147 2.52 11.31 26.83
C ASN A 147 1.41 11.64 25.84
N ILE A 148 0.85 12.86 25.88
CA ILE A 148 -0.15 13.32 24.93
C ILE A 148 0.43 13.33 23.50
N ILE A 149 1.61 13.91 23.32
CA ILE A 149 2.31 13.93 22.01
C ILE A 149 2.50 12.51 21.48
N LEU A 150 2.99 11.59 22.32
CA LEU A 150 3.22 10.20 21.92
C LEU A 150 1.93 9.48 21.52
N ILE A 151 0.83 9.71 22.24
CA ILE A 151 -0.48 9.14 21.90
C ILE A 151 -0.97 9.66 20.55
N VAL A 152 -0.94 10.99 20.36
CA VAL A 152 -1.38 11.66 19.13
C VAL A 152 -0.57 11.18 17.94
N GLU A 153 0.76 11.20 18.03
CA GLU A 153 1.62 10.75 16.94
C GLU A 153 1.45 9.26 16.63
N ARG A 154 1.33 8.41 17.64
CA ARG A 154 1.12 6.97 17.45
C ARG A 154 -0.18 6.71 16.71
N ASP A 155 -1.26 7.34 17.15
CA ASP A 155 -2.59 7.14 16.56
C ASP A 155 -2.59 7.64 15.10
N ILE A 156 -2.02 8.81 14.81
CA ILE A 156 -1.82 9.29 13.43
C ILE A 156 -0.99 8.32 12.59
N LYS A 157 0.19 7.89 13.07
CA LYS A 157 1.07 6.94 12.35
C LYS A 157 0.33 5.64 12.03
N SER A 158 -0.49 5.16 12.96
CA SER A 158 -1.26 3.93 12.80
C SER A 158 -2.35 4.05 11.72
N GLU A 159 -3.08 5.17 11.68
CA GLU A 159 -4.14 5.41 10.69
C GLU A 159 -3.56 5.62 9.30
N VAL A 160 -2.47 6.39 9.19
CA VAL A 160 -1.73 6.57 7.92
C VAL A 160 -1.25 5.21 7.41
N THR A 161 -0.60 4.42 8.26
CA THR A 161 -0.13 3.07 7.91
C THR A 161 -1.25 2.17 7.40
N LEU A 162 -2.41 2.21 8.08
CA LEU A 162 -3.58 1.43 7.73
C LEU A 162 -4.14 1.84 6.36
N GLN A 163 -4.21 3.14 6.08
CA GLN A 163 -4.69 3.66 4.80
C GLN A 163 -3.76 3.28 3.64
N PHE A 164 -2.45 3.45 3.82
CA PHE A 164 -1.47 3.05 2.83
C PHE A 164 -1.48 1.54 2.59
N THR A 165 -1.65 0.74 3.64
CA THR A 165 -1.79 -0.72 3.52
C THR A 165 -2.99 -1.08 2.64
N LYS A 166 -4.17 -0.49 2.89
CA LYS A 166 -5.36 -0.68 2.04
C LYS A 166 -5.09 -0.31 0.58
N GLN A 167 -4.40 0.81 0.34
CA GLN A 167 -4.08 1.25 -1.01
C GLN A 167 -3.14 0.28 -1.73
N GLN A 168 -2.20 -0.34 -1.01
CA GLN A 168 -1.33 -1.38 -1.55
C GLN A 168 -2.11 -2.66 -1.89
N GLU A 169 -3.07 -3.05 -1.05
CA GLU A 169 -3.95 -4.18 -1.33
C GLU A 169 -4.71 -3.93 -2.64
N ILE A 170 -5.32 -2.75 -2.80
CA ILE A 170 -6.05 -2.36 -4.03
C ILE A 170 -5.12 -2.32 -5.25
N THR A 171 -3.94 -1.71 -5.11
CA THR A 171 -2.98 -1.59 -6.23
C THR A 171 -2.46 -2.96 -6.65
N SER A 172 -2.21 -3.86 -5.69
CA SER A 172 -1.78 -5.23 -5.97
C SER A 172 -2.88 -6.01 -6.69
N LEU A 173 -4.14 -5.88 -6.26
CA LEU A 173 -5.29 -6.50 -6.93
C LEU A 173 -5.45 -5.98 -8.38
N ALA A 174 -5.33 -4.67 -8.59
CA ALA A 174 -5.37 -4.07 -9.91
C ALA A 174 -4.22 -4.58 -10.81
N ALA A 175 -3.02 -4.71 -10.26
CA ALA A 175 -1.88 -5.28 -10.95
C ALA A 175 -2.12 -6.75 -11.35
N SER A 176 -2.65 -7.58 -10.44
CA SER A 176 -3.01 -8.97 -10.72
C SER A 176 -4.06 -9.09 -11.81
N ALA A 177 -5.12 -8.29 -11.72
CA ALA A 177 -6.18 -8.28 -12.71
C ALA A 177 -5.65 -7.90 -14.10
N ALA A 178 -4.78 -6.88 -14.18
CA ALA A 178 -4.15 -6.46 -15.42
C ALA A 178 -3.22 -7.53 -16.00
N VAL A 179 -2.40 -8.17 -15.17
CA VAL A 179 -1.52 -9.27 -15.60
C VAL A 179 -2.32 -10.44 -16.15
N ILE A 180 -3.38 -10.87 -15.45
CA ILE A 180 -4.26 -11.94 -15.91
C ILE A 180 -4.96 -11.55 -17.20
N PHE A 181 -5.48 -10.33 -17.31
CA PHE A 181 -6.13 -9.85 -18.52
C PHE A 181 -5.18 -9.89 -19.73
N ILE A 182 -3.94 -9.42 -19.56
CA ILE A 182 -2.91 -9.46 -20.60
C ILE A 182 -2.55 -10.91 -20.96
N ALA A 183 -2.34 -11.76 -19.95
CA ALA A 183 -2.03 -13.17 -20.15
C ALA A 183 -3.15 -13.89 -20.91
N HIS A 184 -4.40 -13.71 -20.48
CA HIS A 184 -5.57 -14.31 -21.10
C HIS A 184 -5.74 -13.86 -22.56
N LYS A 185 -5.56 -12.55 -22.84
CA LYS A 185 -5.61 -12.03 -24.21
C LYS A 185 -4.51 -12.63 -25.09
N ARG A 186 -3.34 -12.98 -24.53
CA ARG A 186 -2.18 -13.45 -25.29
C ARG A 186 -2.11 -14.97 -25.46
N PHE A 187 -2.60 -15.72 -24.48
CA PHE A 187 -2.40 -17.17 -24.34
C PHE A 187 -3.72 -17.95 -24.13
N GLY A 188 -4.87 -17.27 -24.02
CA GLY A 188 -6.18 -17.91 -23.88
C GLY A 188 -6.50 -18.38 -22.45
N SER A 189 -7.37 -19.38 -22.32
CA SER A 189 -7.81 -19.91 -21.02
C SER A 189 -6.72 -20.70 -20.27
N ASN A 190 -5.69 -21.18 -20.96
CA ASN A 190 -4.60 -21.98 -20.38
C ASN A 190 -3.60 -21.15 -19.55
N SER A 191 -3.83 -19.84 -19.43
CA SER A 191 -2.89 -18.88 -18.85
C SER A 191 -3.34 -18.29 -17.52
N LEU A 192 -4.24 -18.99 -16.82
CA LEU A 192 -4.75 -18.54 -15.53
C LEU A 192 -3.72 -18.76 -14.41
N ASP A 193 -2.72 -19.63 -14.64
CA ASP A 193 -1.61 -19.88 -13.74
C ASP A 193 -0.24 -19.58 -14.41
N ILE A 194 0.77 -19.31 -13.58
CA ILE A 194 2.12 -18.99 -14.07
C ILE A 194 2.76 -20.19 -14.79
N PHE A 195 2.50 -21.42 -14.32
CA PHE A 195 3.06 -22.61 -14.95
C PHE A 195 2.45 -22.87 -16.32
N GLY A 196 1.14 -22.68 -16.49
CA GLY A 196 0.48 -22.72 -17.80
C GLY A 196 1.06 -21.70 -18.77
N ILE A 197 1.27 -20.44 -18.33
CA ILE A 197 1.93 -19.41 -19.14
C ILE A 197 3.35 -19.84 -19.55
N GLY A 198 4.14 -20.34 -18.61
CA GLY A 198 5.49 -20.83 -18.88
C GLY A 198 5.51 -21.99 -19.87
N LYS A 199 4.57 -22.93 -19.76
CA LYS A 199 4.43 -24.07 -20.67
C LYS A 199 4.04 -23.64 -22.08
N GLU A 200 3.11 -22.70 -22.23
CA GLU A 200 2.71 -22.18 -23.54
C GLU A 200 3.87 -21.45 -24.24
N ILE A 201 4.61 -20.61 -23.51
CA ILE A 201 5.80 -19.93 -24.03
C ILE A 201 6.88 -20.94 -24.42
N ALA A 202 7.13 -21.95 -23.57
CA ALA A 202 8.08 -23.01 -23.88
C ALA A 202 7.65 -23.83 -25.11
N THR A 203 6.36 -24.07 -25.29
CA THR A 203 5.82 -24.74 -26.48
C THR A 203 6.02 -23.91 -27.75
N ILE A 204 5.83 -22.59 -27.68
CA ILE A 204 6.15 -21.67 -28.78
C ILE A 204 7.64 -21.72 -29.13
N TYR A 205 8.51 -21.73 -28.10
CA TYR A 205 9.95 -21.84 -28.30
C TYR A 205 10.35 -23.17 -28.94
N ALA A 206 9.89 -24.30 -28.38
CA ALA A 206 10.13 -25.64 -28.91
C ALA A 206 9.61 -25.79 -30.34
N LYS A 207 8.46 -25.19 -30.66
CA LYS A 207 7.94 -25.13 -32.03
C LYS A 207 8.87 -24.38 -32.97
N ASN A 208 9.37 -23.22 -32.57
CA ASN A 208 10.29 -22.44 -33.42
C ASN A 208 11.61 -23.18 -33.67
N GLU A 209 12.14 -23.85 -32.64
CA GLU A 209 13.34 -24.68 -32.72
C GLU A 209 13.12 -25.91 -33.63
N ALA A 210 11.99 -26.61 -33.47
CA ALA A 210 11.66 -27.76 -34.31
C ALA A 210 11.44 -27.36 -35.79
N VAL A 211 10.82 -26.19 -36.03
CA VAL A 211 10.64 -25.63 -37.38
C VAL A 211 11.96 -25.29 -38.05
N SER A 212 12.98 -24.81 -37.31
CA SER A 212 14.27 -24.46 -37.91
C SER A 212 15.08 -25.67 -38.38
N HIS A 213 14.84 -26.84 -37.78
CA HIS A 213 15.48 -28.11 -38.15
C HIS A 213 14.59 -29.02 -38.99
N PHE A 214 13.44 -28.53 -39.49
CA PHE A 214 12.51 -29.35 -40.25
C PHE A 214 13.03 -29.65 -41.65
N VAL A 215 13.04 -30.94 -42.01
CA VAL A 215 13.67 -31.48 -43.23
C VAL A 215 13.13 -30.84 -44.51
N PHE A 216 11.83 -30.55 -44.57
CA PHE A 216 11.17 -29.97 -45.75
C PHE A 216 11.09 -28.43 -45.72
N GLY A 217 11.91 -27.79 -44.89
CA GLY A 217 11.98 -26.34 -44.76
C GLY A 217 10.92 -25.74 -43.82
N ARG A 218 11.14 -24.46 -43.50
CA ARG A 218 10.41 -23.76 -42.42
C ARG A 218 8.90 -23.65 -42.67
N THR A 219 8.47 -23.48 -43.92
CA THR A 219 7.06 -23.28 -44.27
C THR A 219 6.23 -24.54 -44.01
N LEU A 220 6.72 -25.70 -44.47
CA LEU A 220 6.07 -26.98 -44.23
C LEU A 220 6.18 -27.40 -42.76
N GLY A 221 7.29 -27.10 -42.09
CA GLY A 221 7.44 -27.34 -40.65
C GLY A 221 6.42 -26.57 -39.81
N ARG A 222 6.15 -25.29 -40.13
CA ARG A 222 5.13 -24.50 -39.42
C ARG A 222 3.73 -25.08 -39.55
N ALA A 223 3.40 -25.58 -40.75
CA ALA A 223 2.12 -26.24 -41.01
C ALA A 223 2.02 -27.56 -40.23
N TYR A 224 3.06 -28.39 -40.26
CA TYR A 224 3.11 -29.67 -39.55
C TYR A 224 2.95 -29.49 -38.03
N TYR A 225 3.79 -28.64 -37.41
CA TYR A 225 3.75 -28.37 -35.97
C TYR A 225 2.56 -27.48 -35.55
N LYS A 226 1.62 -27.16 -36.45
CA LYS A 226 0.30 -26.63 -36.08
C LYS A 226 -0.62 -27.75 -35.58
N TYR A 227 -0.51 -28.95 -36.14
CA TYR A 227 -1.36 -30.10 -35.81
C TYR A 227 -0.69 -31.05 -34.81
N ALA A 228 0.63 -31.18 -34.87
CA ALA A 228 1.42 -32.00 -33.95
C ALA A 228 2.44 -31.13 -33.19
N PRO A 229 2.03 -30.32 -32.19
CA PRO A 229 2.95 -29.45 -31.48
C PRO A 229 4.01 -30.26 -30.71
N PRO A 230 5.29 -29.82 -30.71
CA PRO A 230 6.33 -30.52 -29.99
C PRO A 230 6.16 -30.32 -28.48
N THR A 231 6.48 -31.34 -27.69
CA THR A 231 6.47 -31.24 -26.23
C THR A 231 7.72 -30.53 -25.73
N PRO A 232 7.59 -29.39 -25.03
CA PRO A 232 8.75 -28.67 -24.50
C PRO A 232 9.46 -29.47 -23.41
N THR A 233 10.77 -29.27 -23.30
CA THR A 233 11.57 -29.89 -22.24
C THR A 233 11.32 -29.20 -20.89
N SER A 234 11.53 -29.92 -19.78
CA SER A 234 11.38 -29.34 -18.43
C SER A 234 12.26 -28.11 -18.20
N LYS A 235 13.44 -28.06 -18.83
CA LYS A 235 14.34 -26.90 -18.79
C LYS A 235 13.74 -25.68 -19.51
N GLN A 236 13.16 -25.88 -20.70
CA GLN A 236 12.50 -24.80 -21.44
C GLN A 236 11.30 -24.25 -20.67
N VAL A 237 10.48 -25.13 -20.06
CA VAL A 237 9.35 -24.72 -19.21
C VAL A 237 9.82 -23.92 -18.01
N LEU A 238 10.87 -24.37 -17.30
CA LEU A 238 11.42 -23.67 -16.16
C LEU A 238 11.92 -22.26 -16.54
N ILE A 239 12.74 -22.16 -17.59
CA ILE A 239 13.28 -20.88 -18.08
C ILE A 239 12.15 -19.94 -18.50
N ALA A 240 11.17 -20.44 -19.26
CA ALA A 240 10.03 -19.65 -19.71
C ALA A 240 9.16 -19.16 -18.54
N THR A 241 8.98 -19.99 -17.50
CA THR A 241 8.25 -19.64 -16.28
C THR A 241 8.98 -18.53 -15.53
N VAL A 242 10.28 -18.68 -15.31
CA VAL A 242 11.10 -17.64 -14.63
C VAL A 242 11.07 -16.34 -15.43
N ALA A 243 11.25 -16.39 -16.75
CA ALA A 243 11.17 -15.21 -17.61
C ALA A 243 9.79 -14.52 -17.51
N SER A 244 8.71 -15.29 -17.43
CA SER A 244 7.35 -14.76 -17.26
C SER A 244 7.16 -14.05 -15.93
N ILE A 245 7.69 -14.61 -14.84
CA ILE A 245 7.68 -13.97 -13.51
C ILE A 245 8.38 -12.61 -13.56
N ILE A 246 9.53 -12.53 -14.24
CA ILE A 246 10.28 -11.28 -14.38
C ILE A 246 9.46 -10.24 -15.16
N ILE A 247 8.89 -10.63 -16.30
CA ILE A 247 8.07 -9.73 -17.12
C ILE A 247 6.85 -9.23 -16.34
N PHE A 248 6.15 -10.12 -15.62
CA PHE A 248 5.00 -9.73 -14.80
C PHE A 248 5.39 -8.88 -13.59
N SER A 249 6.56 -9.12 -12.98
CA SER A 249 7.10 -8.24 -11.95
C SER A 249 7.33 -6.82 -12.48
N LEU A 250 7.87 -6.68 -13.69
CA LEU A 250 8.06 -5.39 -14.33
C LEU A 250 6.72 -4.70 -14.63
N LEU A 251 5.75 -5.43 -15.18
CA LEU A 251 4.40 -4.89 -15.44
C LEU A 251 3.72 -4.44 -14.14
N ALA A 252 3.79 -5.24 -13.08
CA ALA A 252 3.20 -4.91 -11.79
C ALA A 252 3.90 -3.71 -11.13
N SER A 253 5.23 -3.62 -11.26
CA SER A 253 6.02 -2.46 -10.83
C SER A 253 5.55 -1.18 -11.53
N VAL A 254 5.34 -1.23 -12.86
CA VAL A 254 4.81 -0.09 -13.63
C VAL A 254 3.42 0.32 -13.12
N ILE A 255 2.52 -0.65 -12.89
CA ILE A 255 1.18 -0.35 -12.33
C ILE A 255 1.29 0.29 -10.95
N GLY A 256 2.19 -0.21 -10.09
CA GLY A 256 2.45 0.36 -8.77
C GLY A 256 2.93 1.82 -8.82
N VAL A 257 3.88 2.12 -9.71
CA VAL A 257 4.41 3.48 -9.89
C VAL A 257 3.34 4.43 -10.44
N LEU A 258 2.54 3.97 -11.40
CA LEU A 258 1.50 4.79 -12.03
C LEU A 258 0.29 5.02 -11.12
N SER A 259 0.07 4.15 -10.14
CA SER A 259 -1.08 4.21 -9.22
C SER A 259 -1.20 5.59 -8.55
N TYR A 260 -0.11 6.12 -7.97
CA TYR A 260 -0.13 7.40 -7.25
C TYR A 260 -0.34 8.62 -8.16
N PRO A 261 0.41 8.81 -9.27
CA PRO A 261 0.15 9.92 -10.20
C PRO A 261 -1.25 9.90 -10.80
N VAL A 262 -1.78 8.72 -11.14
CA VAL A 262 -3.16 8.59 -11.66
C VAL A 262 -4.17 9.00 -10.59
N GLN A 263 -4.02 8.50 -9.36
CA GLN A 263 -4.90 8.86 -8.25
C GLN A 263 -4.80 10.35 -7.89
N ASN A 264 -3.62 10.96 -8.03
CA ASN A 264 -3.42 12.39 -7.81
C ASN A 264 -4.15 13.22 -8.88
N LYS A 265 -4.00 12.87 -10.17
CA LYS A 265 -4.71 13.53 -11.27
C LYS A 265 -6.23 13.42 -11.15
N LEU A 266 -6.74 12.30 -10.63
CA LEU A 266 -8.17 12.11 -10.35
C LEU A 266 -8.66 12.81 -9.07
N GLY A 267 -7.76 13.47 -8.32
CA GLY A 267 -8.08 14.12 -7.05
C GLY A 267 -8.39 13.15 -5.90
N LEU A 268 -8.21 11.84 -6.11
CA LEU A 268 -8.51 10.80 -5.12
C LEU A 268 -7.54 10.87 -3.96
N CYS A 269 -6.24 11.08 -4.22
CA CYS A 269 -5.25 11.16 -3.15
C CYS A 269 -5.53 12.34 -2.20
N ARG A 270 -5.93 13.49 -2.74
CA ARG A 270 -6.37 14.64 -1.94
C ARG A 270 -7.55 14.30 -1.06
N LYS A 271 -8.62 13.73 -1.64
CA LYS A 271 -9.82 13.32 -0.88
C LYS A 271 -9.49 12.29 0.20
N GLN A 272 -8.63 11.32 -0.11
CA GLN A 272 -8.20 10.28 0.83
C GLN A 272 -7.41 10.86 1.99
N LEU A 273 -6.45 11.76 1.75
CA LEU A 273 -5.68 12.40 2.81
C LEU A 273 -6.54 13.31 3.67
N GLN A 274 -7.46 14.07 3.07
CA GLN A 274 -8.40 14.89 3.84
C GLN A 274 -9.32 14.03 4.71
N SER A 275 -9.92 12.98 4.15
CA SER A 275 -10.74 12.03 4.90
C SER A 275 -9.95 11.31 6.00
N LEU A 276 -8.68 11.00 5.75
CA LEU A 276 -7.79 10.43 6.75
C LEU A 276 -7.57 11.42 7.90
N LEU A 277 -7.27 12.69 7.61
CA LEU A 277 -7.13 13.72 8.64
C LEU A 277 -8.39 13.85 9.49
N ASP A 278 -9.57 13.89 8.87
CA ASP A 278 -10.84 14.00 9.58
C ASP A 278 -11.07 12.79 10.50
N SER A 279 -10.90 11.57 9.97
CA SER A 279 -11.06 10.34 10.75
C SER A 279 -10.02 10.19 11.87
N THR A 280 -8.82 10.73 11.67
CA THR A 280 -7.74 10.67 12.66
C THR A 280 -7.98 11.69 13.76
N TYR A 281 -8.44 12.89 13.41
CA TYR A 281 -8.83 13.94 14.35
C TYR A 281 -9.89 13.45 15.33
N ASP A 282 -10.98 12.86 14.83
CA ASP A 282 -12.08 12.35 15.67
C ASP A 282 -11.56 11.30 16.67
N LYS A 283 -10.71 10.38 16.21
CA LYS A 283 -10.11 9.34 17.06
C LYS A 283 -9.16 9.91 18.09
N VAL A 284 -8.27 10.80 17.67
CA VAL A 284 -7.25 11.41 18.54
C VAL A 284 -7.92 12.21 19.65
N ILE A 285 -8.96 12.99 19.35
CA ILE A 285 -9.69 13.74 20.38
C ILE A 285 -10.30 12.80 21.43
N VAL A 286 -10.96 11.73 21.00
CA VAL A 286 -11.54 10.76 21.92
C VAL A 286 -10.45 10.12 22.80
N THR A 287 -9.30 9.76 22.22
CA THR A 287 -8.18 9.18 22.98
C THR A 287 -7.59 10.20 23.96
N VAL A 288 -7.38 11.44 23.55
CA VAL A 288 -6.84 12.52 24.39
C VAL A 288 -7.77 12.82 25.56
N ILE A 289 -9.06 13.04 25.32
CA ILE A 289 -10.07 13.24 26.38
C ILE A 289 -10.06 12.08 27.37
N LYS A 290 -10.02 10.84 26.87
CA LYS A 290 -9.98 9.64 27.71
C LYS A 290 -8.70 9.56 28.55
N SER A 291 -7.57 10.01 28.01
CA SER A 291 -6.30 10.07 28.74
C SER A 291 -6.31 11.14 29.83
N LEU A 292 -6.88 12.30 29.54
CA LEU A 292 -6.98 13.42 30.48
C LEU A 292 -7.98 13.19 31.60
N ARG A 293 -9.07 12.44 31.35
CA ARG A 293 -10.04 12.06 32.39
C ARG A 293 -9.53 10.99 33.36
N LYS A 294 -8.45 10.28 33.00
CA LYS A 294 -7.82 9.27 33.88
C LYS A 294 -6.82 9.90 34.87
N ILE A 295 -6.46 11.16 34.65
CA ILE A 295 -5.62 11.97 35.53
C ILE A 295 -6.54 12.70 36.51
#